data_AF-A0A558LY23-F1
#
_entry.id   AF-A0A558LY23-F1
#
_cell.length_a   1.000
_cell.length_b   1.000
_cell.length_c   1.000
_cell.angle_alpha   90.00
_cell.angle_beta   90.00
_cell.angle_gamma   90.00
#
_symmetry.space_group_name_H-M   'P 1'
#
loop_
_entity.id
_entity.type
_entity.pdbx_description
1 polymer ?
#
loop_
_entity_poly.entity_id
_entity_poly.type
_entity_poly.pdbx_seq_one_letter_code
_entity_poly.pdbx_strand_id
1 'polypeptide(L)'
;MILPIIKDIRQNMKMTQAEFSSYLATEKGVKISRGTIAKYESGVNFPSPKTIHKLSRALGVSDFYLSGCATNLILSLLYLAYYEKRIQMSPNRIKELRKANHFTQQQLSILLKKEGISANRATVARYEAGTRVPNEDVWNALAHIFCKDIAFIRGQGLRKENIEKAQIFLLLSAYYDNHVTLSKLRMDISRILSLSGNKNTADSFYDSENDSYKSKDYVISFWKDNFPELFDKDFQESLNGKTKEEFLNAIYIKVHSHYEKLFQKLPNRKIIQEYLAKHDNLVSIFLDKDSTSEELVIAIDSELKLLKRIKDNFFLVQ
;
A
#
# COMPACT_ATOMS: atom_id res chain seq x y z
N MET A 1 -17.81 -4.60 8.18
CA MET A 1 -18.98 -4.08 8.91
C MET A 1 -18.59 -2.69 9.40
N ILE A 2 -19.09 -1.64 8.73
CA ILE A 2 -18.56 -0.28 8.83
C ILE A 2 -19.37 0.49 9.89
N LEU A 3 -18.69 1.05 10.89
CA LEU A 3 -19.32 1.85 11.94
C LEU A 3 -19.62 3.27 11.44
N PRO A 4 -20.68 3.91 11.97
CA PRO A 4 -21.13 5.21 11.50
C PRO A 4 -20.38 6.32 12.25
N ILE A 5 -19.19 6.69 11.79
CA ILE A 5 -18.32 7.72 12.41
C ILE A 5 -19.03 9.07 12.62
N ILE A 6 -20.03 9.36 11.79
CA ILE A 6 -20.91 10.53 11.95
C ILE A 6 -21.67 10.50 13.29
N LYS A 7 -22.08 9.31 13.75
CA LYS A 7 -22.74 9.09 15.04
C LYS A 7 -21.80 9.42 16.20
N ASP A 8 -20.55 8.98 16.11
CA ASP A 8 -19.55 9.18 17.16
C ASP A 8 -19.20 10.66 17.30
N ILE A 9 -18.96 11.36 16.18
CA ILE A 9 -18.71 12.81 16.18
C ILE A 9 -19.89 13.55 16.81
N ARG A 10 -21.13 13.22 16.40
CA ARG A 10 -22.32 13.84 16.94
C ARG A 10 -22.48 13.59 18.45
N GLN A 11 -22.26 12.36 18.90
CA GLN A 11 -22.37 11.99 20.31
C GLN A 11 -21.29 12.68 21.17
N ASN A 12 -20.06 12.83 20.65
CA ASN A 12 -19.00 13.58 21.31
C ASN A 12 -19.32 15.07 21.43
N MET A 13 -20.04 15.63 20.46
CA MET A 13 -20.60 16.98 20.52
C MET A 13 -21.84 17.08 21.42
N LYS A 14 -22.31 15.97 22.00
CA LYS A 14 -23.50 15.86 22.86
C LYS A 14 -24.79 16.36 22.19
N MET A 15 -24.89 16.18 20.88
CA MET A 15 -26.05 16.63 20.09
C MET A 15 -26.97 15.46 19.71
N THR A 16 -28.27 15.72 19.65
CA THR A 16 -29.26 14.86 18.98
C THR A 16 -29.11 14.95 17.46
N GLN A 17 -29.70 14.01 16.72
CA GLN A 17 -29.66 14.05 15.24
C GLN A 17 -30.32 15.32 14.67
N ALA A 18 -31.32 15.88 15.36
CA ALA A 18 -31.99 17.11 14.97
C ALA A 18 -31.08 18.32 15.22
N GLU A 19 -30.47 18.41 16.40
CA GLU A 19 -29.53 19.49 16.75
C GLU A 19 -28.30 19.47 15.85
N PHE A 20 -27.77 18.29 15.53
CA PHE A 20 -26.62 18.16 14.63
C PHE A 20 -26.97 18.54 13.18
N SER A 21 -28.17 18.21 12.72
CA SER A 21 -28.71 18.66 11.42
C SER A 21 -28.80 20.19 11.36
N SER A 22 -29.36 20.80 12.39
CA SER A 22 -29.46 22.25 12.52
C SER A 22 -28.09 22.91 12.57
N TYR A 23 -27.18 22.40 13.41
CA TYR A 23 -25.80 22.88 13.54
C TYR A 23 -25.06 22.87 12.20
N LEU A 24 -25.13 21.77 11.47
CA LEU A 24 -24.51 21.68 10.15
C LEU A 24 -25.09 22.71 9.17
N ALA A 25 -26.41 22.95 9.24
CA ALA A 25 -27.08 23.88 8.34
C ALA A 25 -26.82 25.36 8.70
N THR A 26 -26.90 25.74 9.97
CA THR A 26 -26.81 27.13 10.44
C THR A 26 -25.37 27.58 10.65
N GLU A 27 -24.57 26.78 11.35
CA GLU A 27 -23.21 27.17 11.76
C GLU A 27 -22.17 26.83 10.70
N LYS A 28 -22.43 25.79 9.89
CA LYS A 28 -21.44 25.26 8.93
C LYS A 28 -21.85 25.37 7.46
N GLY A 29 -23.06 25.83 7.17
CA GLY A 29 -23.56 25.99 5.80
C GLY A 29 -23.74 24.68 5.01
N VAL A 30 -23.78 23.52 5.69
CA VAL A 30 -23.95 22.19 5.09
C VAL A 30 -25.37 21.68 5.37
N LYS A 31 -26.25 21.78 4.37
CA LYS A 31 -27.65 21.35 4.49
C LYS A 31 -27.77 19.82 4.38
N ILE A 32 -27.92 19.13 5.52
CA ILE A 32 -28.21 17.70 5.58
C ILE A 32 -29.38 17.50 6.55
N SER A 33 -30.44 16.85 6.08
CA SER A 33 -31.64 16.63 6.90
C SER A 33 -31.37 15.64 8.05
N ARG A 34 -32.13 15.75 9.14
CA ARG A 34 -32.14 14.78 10.25
C ARG A 34 -32.38 13.34 9.78
N GLY A 35 -33.26 13.14 8.79
CA GLY A 35 -33.52 11.83 8.20
C GLY A 35 -32.31 11.28 7.43
N THR A 36 -31.57 12.14 6.73
CA THR A 36 -30.34 11.77 6.04
C THR A 36 -29.22 11.41 7.03
N ILE A 37 -29.07 12.17 8.12
CA ILE A 37 -28.15 11.85 9.22
C ILE A 37 -28.49 10.48 9.81
N ALA A 38 -29.76 10.20 10.10
CA ALA A 38 -30.17 8.90 10.64
C ALA A 38 -29.83 7.73 9.69
N LYS A 39 -29.96 7.93 8.37
CA LYS A 39 -29.57 6.93 7.36
C LYS A 39 -28.05 6.72 7.30
N TYR A 40 -27.27 7.79 7.40
CA TYR A 40 -25.81 7.70 7.50
C TYR A 40 -25.38 6.98 8.78
N GLU A 41 -26.06 7.26 9.90
CA GLU A 41 -25.73 6.68 11.19
C GLU A 41 -26.16 5.22 11.38
N SER A 42 -27.07 4.74 10.53
CA SER A 42 -27.52 3.33 10.54
C SER A 42 -26.81 2.50 9.47
N GLY A 43 -26.00 3.11 8.61
CA GLY A 43 -25.37 2.44 7.47
C GLY A 43 -26.34 2.08 6.35
N VAL A 44 -27.59 2.57 6.41
CA VAL A 44 -28.62 2.36 5.37
C VAL A 44 -28.29 3.15 4.11
N ASN A 45 -27.59 4.28 4.25
CA ASN A 45 -27.08 5.07 3.14
C ASN A 45 -25.72 5.66 3.51
N PHE A 46 -24.88 5.97 2.52
CA PHE A 46 -23.56 6.55 2.75
C PHE A 46 -23.45 7.95 2.13
N PRO A 47 -22.73 8.89 2.77
CA PRO A 47 -22.52 10.20 2.18
C PRO A 47 -21.65 10.06 0.91
N SER A 48 -22.05 10.71 -0.17
CA SER A 48 -21.23 10.78 -1.39
C SER A 48 -19.85 11.40 -1.12
N PRO A 49 -18.80 11.15 -1.94
CA PRO A 49 -17.49 11.78 -1.76
C PRO A 49 -17.55 13.31 -1.65
N LYS A 50 -18.43 13.95 -2.43
CA LYS A 50 -18.68 15.40 -2.36
C LYS A 50 -19.31 15.83 -1.04
N THR A 51 -20.18 14.99 -0.48
CA THR A 51 -20.80 15.22 0.84
C THR A 51 -19.79 15.00 1.96
N ILE A 52 -18.93 13.98 1.86
CA ILE A 52 -17.83 13.71 2.81
C ILE A 52 -16.88 14.90 2.85
N HIS A 53 -16.47 15.43 1.70
CA HIS A 53 -15.58 16.59 1.61
C HIS A 53 -16.19 17.87 2.22
N LYS A 54 -17.51 18.04 2.13
CA LYS A 54 -18.21 19.16 2.78
C LYS A 54 -18.28 18.96 4.29
N LEU A 55 -18.58 17.76 4.73
CA LEU A 55 -18.66 17.40 6.15
C LEU A 55 -17.29 17.48 6.83
N SER A 56 -16.21 17.06 6.16
CA SER A 56 -14.85 17.09 6.69
C SER A 56 -14.40 18.52 7.00
N ARG A 57 -14.60 19.43 6.05
CA ARG A 57 -14.35 20.87 6.23
C ARG A 57 -15.22 21.48 7.33
N ALA A 58 -16.52 21.15 7.36
CA ALA A 58 -17.45 21.67 8.36
C ALA A 58 -17.09 21.23 9.80
N LEU A 59 -16.64 19.99 9.95
CA LEU A 59 -16.37 19.36 11.25
C LEU A 59 -14.89 19.45 11.66
N GLY A 60 -14.01 19.99 10.81
CA GLY A 60 -12.58 20.12 11.11
C GLY A 60 -11.86 18.78 11.21
N VAL A 61 -12.35 17.75 10.50
CA VAL A 61 -11.78 16.39 10.48
C VAL A 61 -11.40 16.03 9.05
N SER A 62 -10.56 15.00 8.86
CA SER A 62 -10.16 14.59 7.51
C SER A 62 -11.27 13.82 6.77
N ASP A 63 -11.31 13.95 5.44
CA ASP A 63 -12.16 13.12 4.57
C ASP A 63 -11.92 11.62 4.81
N PHE A 64 -10.68 11.27 5.15
CA PHE A 64 -10.24 9.92 5.49
C PHE A 64 -10.87 9.39 6.80
N TYR A 65 -10.99 10.25 7.82
CA TYR A 65 -11.65 9.91 9.07
C TYR A 65 -13.16 9.71 8.87
N LEU A 66 -13.85 10.61 8.16
CA LEU A 66 -15.30 10.53 7.93
C LEU A 66 -15.74 9.41 6.99
N SER A 67 -14.89 9.02 6.04
CA SER A 67 -15.19 7.93 5.09
C SER A 67 -15.06 6.53 5.70
N GLY A 68 -14.61 6.40 6.94
CA GLY A 68 -14.39 5.09 7.56
C GLY A 68 -13.17 4.33 7.03
N CYS A 69 -12.33 4.95 6.18
CA CYS A 69 -11.13 4.33 5.62
C CYS A 69 -10.09 3.93 6.69
N ALA A 70 -10.17 4.49 7.90
CA ALA A 70 -9.39 4.01 9.05
C ALA A 70 -9.69 2.54 9.42
N THR A 71 -10.89 2.03 9.11
CA THR A 71 -11.25 0.61 9.31
C THR A 71 -10.76 -0.30 8.17
N ASN A 72 -10.44 0.25 6.99
CA ASN A 72 -9.71 -0.48 5.94
C ASN A 72 -8.23 -0.67 6.28
N LEU A 73 -7.66 0.16 7.16
CA LEU A 73 -6.38 -0.15 7.80
C LEU A 73 -6.52 -1.40 8.67
N ILE A 74 -7.61 -1.52 9.45
CA ILE A 74 -7.87 -2.72 10.25
C ILE A 74 -8.20 -3.92 9.36
N LEU A 75 -8.91 -3.79 8.24
CA LEU A 75 -9.15 -4.90 7.31
C LEU A 75 -7.90 -5.29 6.51
N SER A 76 -7.06 -4.34 6.07
CA SER A 76 -5.79 -4.65 5.40
C SER A 76 -4.73 -5.16 6.38
N LEU A 77 -4.70 -4.66 7.61
CA LEU A 77 -3.91 -5.21 8.71
C LEU A 77 -4.47 -6.55 9.19
N LEU A 78 -5.79 -6.78 9.20
CA LEU A 78 -6.42 -8.08 9.50
C LEU A 78 -6.22 -9.06 8.35
N TYR A 79 -6.12 -8.60 7.10
CA TYR A 79 -5.83 -9.43 5.94
C TYR A 79 -4.34 -9.79 5.88
N LEU A 80 -3.46 -8.84 6.17
CA LEU A 80 -2.02 -9.08 6.36
C LEU A 80 -1.78 -9.91 7.62
N ALA A 81 -2.53 -9.72 8.70
CA ALA A 81 -2.50 -10.54 9.91
C ALA A 81 -3.15 -11.91 9.69
N TYR A 82 -4.15 -12.03 8.82
CA TYR A 82 -4.73 -13.29 8.35
C TYR A 82 -3.72 -14.06 7.51
N TYR A 83 -2.95 -13.36 6.67
CA TYR A 83 -1.76 -13.90 6.03
C TYR A 83 -0.65 -14.22 7.05
N GLU A 84 -0.40 -13.41 8.09
CA GLU A 84 0.59 -13.68 9.14
C GLU A 84 0.22 -14.91 9.98
N LYS A 85 -1.07 -15.10 10.29
CA LYS A 85 -1.57 -16.31 10.95
C LYS A 85 -1.40 -17.54 10.05
N ARG A 86 -1.40 -17.36 8.72
CA ARG A 86 -1.00 -18.38 7.74
C ARG A 86 0.51 -18.48 7.50
N ILE A 87 1.30 -17.45 7.80
CA ILE A 87 2.78 -17.47 7.76
C ILE A 87 3.32 -18.16 9.02
N GLN A 88 2.65 -18.04 10.17
CA GLN A 88 2.90 -18.84 11.37
C GLN A 88 2.45 -20.30 11.23
N MET A 89 1.56 -20.61 10.28
CA MET A 89 1.15 -21.98 9.93
C MET A 89 1.69 -22.44 8.56
N SER A 90 2.60 -21.68 7.96
CA SER A 90 3.25 -22.05 6.71
C SER A 90 4.13 -23.26 7.02
N PRO A 91 3.99 -24.39 6.29
CA PRO A 91 4.90 -25.51 6.46
C PRO A 91 6.35 -25.00 6.29
N ASN A 92 7.31 -25.60 6.97
CA ASN A 92 8.72 -25.23 6.77
C ASN A 92 9.13 -25.43 5.30
N ARG A 93 10.26 -24.82 4.91
CA ARG A 93 10.80 -24.90 3.55
C ARG A 93 11.82 -26.02 3.35
N ILE A 94 11.95 -26.95 4.31
CA ILE A 94 12.98 -28.00 4.25
C ILE A 94 12.82 -28.83 2.97
N LYS A 95 11.59 -29.22 2.63
CA LYS A 95 11.30 -30.03 1.43
C LYS A 95 11.58 -29.26 0.14
N GLU A 96 11.20 -27.98 0.11
CA GLU A 96 11.41 -27.05 -1.01
C GLU A 96 12.92 -26.91 -1.27
N LEU A 97 13.68 -26.54 -0.24
CA LEU A 97 15.12 -26.34 -0.29
C LEU A 97 15.87 -27.62 -0.65
N ARG A 98 15.48 -28.76 -0.06
CA ARG A 98 16.06 -30.06 -0.40
C ARG A 98 15.89 -30.37 -1.89
N LYS A 99 14.69 -30.18 -2.44
CA LYS A 99 14.41 -30.42 -3.86
C LYS A 99 15.15 -29.44 -4.76
N ALA A 100 15.22 -28.16 -4.39
CA ALA A 100 15.94 -27.13 -5.14
C ALA A 100 17.45 -27.41 -5.22
N ASN A 101 18.02 -28.03 -4.18
CA ASN A 101 19.41 -28.48 -4.17
C ASN A 101 19.60 -29.91 -4.72
N HIS A 102 18.57 -30.52 -5.30
CA HIS A 102 18.61 -31.87 -5.87
C HIS A 102 19.01 -32.98 -4.88
N PHE A 103 18.75 -32.80 -3.59
CA PHE A 103 19.04 -33.81 -2.57
C PHE A 103 17.87 -34.79 -2.40
N THR A 104 18.19 -36.06 -2.20
CA THR A 104 17.27 -37.03 -1.60
C THR A 104 17.17 -36.82 -0.09
N GLN A 105 16.12 -37.33 0.55
CA GLN A 105 16.01 -37.30 2.01
C GLN A 105 17.17 -38.03 2.70
N GLN A 106 17.69 -39.09 2.06
CA GLN A 106 18.87 -39.81 2.53
C GLN A 106 20.14 -38.94 2.47
N GLN A 107 20.34 -38.20 1.37
CA GLN A 107 21.48 -37.28 1.25
C GLN A 107 21.40 -36.15 2.28
N LEU A 108 20.23 -35.56 2.50
CA LEU A 108 20.06 -34.53 3.53
C LEU A 108 20.34 -35.09 4.95
N SER A 109 19.93 -36.34 5.22
CA SER A 109 20.29 -37.05 6.45
C SER A 109 21.80 -37.21 6.62
N ILE A 110 22.53 -37.54 5.55
CA ILE A 110 24.00 -37.65 5.55
C ILE A 110 24.64 -36.27 5.81
N LEU A 111 24.14 -35.20 5.20
CA LEU A 111 24.65 -33.84 5.40
C LEU A 111 24.44 -33.38 6.85
N LEU A 112 23.25 -33.60 7.42
CA LEU A 112 22.98 -33.32 8.83
C LEU A 112 23.93 -34.10 9.76
N LYS A 113 24.23 -35.36 9.44
CA LYS A 113 25.20 -36.15 10.21
C LYS A 113 26.61 -35.55 10.17
N LYS A 114 27.02 -34.94 9.05
CA LYS A 114 28.31 -34.22 8.94
C LYS A 114 28.34 -32.97 9.82
N GLU A 115 27.20 -32.32 10.04
CA GLU A 115 27.01 -31.21 10.99
C GLU A 115 26.84 -31.67 12.45
N GLY A 116 27.11 -32.94 12.76
CA GLY A 116 26.94 -33.49 14.11
C GLY A 116 25.49 -33.81 14.51
N ILE A 117 24.53 -33.68 13.59
CA ILE A 117 23.11 -33.93 13.85
C ILE A 117 22.72 -35.36 13.50
N SER A 118 22.26 -36.13 14.50
CA SER A 118 21.70 -37.47 14.27
C SER A 118 20.24 -37.40 13.82
N ALA A 119 20.04 -37.27 12.50
CA ALA A 119 18.71 -37.32 11.87
C ALA A 119 18.71 -38.32 10.71
N ASN A 120 17.98 -39.43 10.86
CA ASN A 120 17.82 -40.42 9.79
C ASN A 120 16.80 -39.95 8.72
N ARG A 121 16.72 -40.67 7.59
CA ARG A 121 15.77 -40.35 6.49
C ARG A 121 14.33 -40.16 6.95
N ALA A 122 13.83 -41.00 7.86
CA ALA A 122 12.47 -40.92 8.37
C ALA A 122 12.26 -39.66 9.23
N THR A 123 13.24 -39.28 10.04
CA THR A 123 13.25 -38.03 10.79
C THR A 123 13.21 -36.83 9.86
N VAL A 124 14.01 -36.81 8.79
CA VAL A 124 13.97 -35.77 7.75
C VAL A 124 12.58 -35.68 7.11
N ALA A 125 11.96 -36.81 6.76
CA ALA A 125 10.61 -36.82 6.20
C ALA A 125 9.56 -36.23 7.17
N ARG A 126 9.68 -36.49 8.48
CA ARG A 126 8.81 -35.92 9.51
C ARG A 126 9.04 -34.42 9.70
N TYR A 127 10.28 -33.95 9.58
CA TYR A 127 10.59 -32.52 9.55
C TYR A 127 9.92 -31.85 8.34
N GLU A 128 10.09 -32.41 7.13
CA GLU A 128 9.47 -31.89 5.90
C GLU A 128 7.94 -31.84 5.96
N ALA A 129 7.32 -32.81 6.63
CA ALA A 129 5.86 -32.86 6.79
C ALA A 129 5.35 -31.95 7.92
N GLY A 130 6.24 -31.39 8.75
CA GLY A 130 5.86 -30.62 9.93
C GLY A 130 5.32 -31.47 11.09
N THR A 131 5.27 -32.80 10.95
CA THR A 131 4.82 -33.72 12.02
C THR A 131 5.85 -33.85 13.13
N ARG A 132 7.08 -33.36 12.91
CA ARG A 132 8.11 -33.17 13.94
C ARG A 132 8.74 -31.80 13.72
N VAL A 133 8.85 -31.01 14.77
CA VAL A 133 9.54 -29.72 14.73
C VAL A 133 11.03 -29.95 15.03
N PRO A 134 11.95 -29.50 14.16
CA PRO A 134 13.38 -29.48 14.46
C PRO A 134 13.69 -28.63 15.72
N ASN A 135 14.69 -29.04 16.48
CA ASN A 135 15.24 -28.21 17.57
C ASN A 135 16.22 -27.17 16.99
N GLU A 136 16.75 -26.29 17.84
CA GLU A 136 17.65 -25.20 17.41
C GLU A 136 18.92 -25.70 16.72
N ASP A 137 19.57 -26.75 17.23
CA ASP A 137 20.78 -27.30 16.61
C ASP A 137 20.51 -27.80 15.18
N VAL A 138 19.36 -28.47 14.97
CA VAL A 138 18.96 -28.91 13.63
C VAL A 138 18.64 -27.71 12.74
N TRP A 139 18.01 -26.65 13.25
CA TRP A 139 17.75 -25.44 12.48
C TRP A 139 19.04 -24.76 12.04
N ASN A 140 20.03 -24.65 12.92
CA ASN A 140 21.35 -24.12 12.61
C ASN A 140 22.07 -24.94 11.53
N ALA A 141 22.04 -26.27 11.66
CA ALA A 141 22.63 -27.16 10.65
C ALA A 141 21.94 -27.03 9.28
N LEU A 142 20.61 -26.93 9.24
CA LEU A 142 19.86 -26.72 8.01
C LEU A 142 20.17 -25.35 7.39
N ALA A 143 20.33 -24.30 8.21
CA ALA A 143 20.73 -22.97 7.76
C ALA A 143 22.11 -22.97 7.10
N HIS A 144 23.07 -23.67 7.71
CA HIS A 144 24.40 -23.85 7.14
C HIS A 144 24.36 -24.63 5.81
N ILE A 145 23.71 -25.81 5.79
CA ILE A 145 23.61 -26.68 4.60
C ILE A 145 22.97 -25.96 3.41
N PHE A 146 21.91 -25.18 3.63
CA PHE A 146 21.20 -24.50 2.55
C PHE A 146 21.72 -23.09 2.28
N CYS A 147 22.64 -22.58 3.11
CA CYS A 147 23.09 -21.19 3.10
C CYS A 147 21.90 -20.21 3.10
N LYS A 148 20.96 -20.42 4.04
CA LYS A 148 19.74 -19.61 4.20
C LYS A 148 19.50 -19.25 5.66
N ASP A 149 18.83 -18.12 5.89
CA ASP A 149 18.41 -17.73 7.22
C ASP A 149 17.41 -18.73 7.83
N ILE A 150 17.54 -18.97 9.13
CA ILE A 150 16.67 -19.87 9.89
C ILE A 150 15.19 -19.46 9.73
N ALA A 151 14.91 -18.15 9.77
CA ALA A 151 13.58 -17.59 9.54
C ALA A 151 12.97 -18.08 8.22
N PHE A 152 13.73 -17.99 7.12
CA PHE A 152 13.31 -18.45 5.81
C PHE A 152 13.01 -19.96 5.82
N ILE A 153 13.90 -20.77 6.38
CA ILE A 153 13.76 -22.23 6.42
C ILE A 153 12.52 -22.63 7.24
N ARG A 154 12.24 -21.91 8.32
CA ARG A 154 11.02 -22.09 9.13
C ARG A 154 9.74 -21.72 8.38
N GLY A 155 9.83 -21.16 7.18
CA GLY A 155 8.68 -20.78 6.36
C GLY A 155 8.18 -19.37 6.63
N GLN A 156 8.97 -18.53 7.31
CA GLN A 156 8.66 -17.11 7.49
C GLN A 156 8.84 -16.35 6.15
N GLY A 157 8.14 -15.22 6.05
CA GLY A 157 8.16 -14.35 4.87
C GLY A 157 7.30 -14.85 3.71
N LEU A 158 7.32 -14.07 2.62
CA LEU A 158 6.48 -14.29 1.45
C LEU A 158 6.88 -15.56 0.69
N ARG A 159 5.89 -16.35 0.24
CA ARG A 159 6.12 -17.57 -0.55
C ARG A 159 5.98 -17.30 -2.04
N LYS A 160 6.79 -17.97 -2.87
CA LYS A 160 6.84 -17.80 -4.34
C LYS A 160 5.45 -17.82 -4.99
N GLU A 161 4.61 -18.78 -4.61
CA GLU A 161 3.24 -18.94 -5.12
C GLU A 161 2.28 -17.79 -4.78
N ASN A 162 2.62 -16.96 -3.79
CA ASN A 162 1.79 -15.84 -3.35
C ASN A 162 2.32 -14.48 -3.83
N ILE A 163 3.51 -14.43 -4.45
CA ILE A 163 4.19 -13.18 -4.80
C ILE A 163 3.35 -12.36 -5.78
N GLU A 164 2.94 -12.95 -6.90
CA GLU A 164 2.16 -12.24 -7.91
C GLU A 164 0.84 -11.68 -7.35
N LYS A 165 0.13 -12.48 -6.55
CA LYS A 165 -1.12 -12.03 -5.90
C LYS A 165 -0.85 -10.88 -4.94
N ALA A 166 0.22 -10.94 -4.16
CA ALA A 166 0.60 -9.86 -3.25
C ALA A 166 0.99 -8.58 -4.00
N GLN A 167 1.66 -8.69 -5.14
CA GLN A 167 2.01 -7.56 -5.99
C GLN A 167 0.77 -6.85 -6.54
N ILE A 168 -0.14 -7.62 -7.15
CA ILE A 168 -1.40 -7.08 -7.68
C ILE A 168 -2.23 -6.43 -6.57
N PHE A 169 -2.38 -7.12 -5.45
CA PHE A 169 -3.11 -6.60 -4.30
C PHE A 169 -2.51 -5.27 -3.82
N LEU A 170 -1.19 -5.19 -3.68
CA LEU A 170 -0.51 -3.98 -3.24
C LEU A 170 -0.73 -2.81 -4.20
N LEU A 171 -0.64 -3.02 -5.51
CA LEU A 171 -0.89 -1.98 -6.51
C LEU A 171 -2.32 -1.44 -6.41
N LEU A 172 -3.30 -2.35 -6.35
CA LEU A 172 -4.72 -2.00 -6.20
C LEU A 172 -4.95 -1.22 -4.90
N SER A 173 -4.43 -1.69 -3.78
CA SER A 173 -4.62 -1.02 -2.49
C SER A 173 -3.89 0.31 -2.39
N ALA A 174 -2.69 0.42 -2.93
CA ALA A 174 -1.98 1.69 -3.00
C ALA A 174 -2.79 2.72 -3.80
N TYR A 175 -3.36 2.31 -4.93
CA TYR A 175 -4.06 3.22 -5.82
C TYR A 175 -5.46 3.63 -5.32
N TYR A 176 -6.30 2.66 -4.96
CA TYR A 176 -7.71 2.90 -4.63
C TYR A 176 -7.99 3.11 -3.14
N ASP A 177 -7.28 2.43 -2.24
CA ASP A 177 -7.65 2.38 -0.81
C ASP A 177 -7.08 3.57 0.00
N ASN A 178 -6.38 4.50 -0.66
CA ASN A 178 -5.86 5.77 -0.12
C ASN A 178 -5.16 5.66 1.24
N HIS A 179 -4.28 4.67 1.41
CA HIS A 179 -3.53 4.47 2.64
C HIS A 179 -2.37 5.48 2.78
N VAL A 180 -2.29 6.19 3.92
CA VAL A 180 -1.19 7.13 4.22
C VAL A 180 0.18 6.47 4.12
N THR A 181 0.32 5.23 4.60
CA THR A 181 1.58 4.46 4.53
C THR A 181 2.00 4.11 3.11
N LEU A 182 1.06 4.08 2.17
CA LEU A 182 1.31 3.82 0.74
C LEU A 182 1.25 5.10 -0.09
N SER A 183 1.18 6.29 0.53
CA SER A 183 1.02 7.57 -0.16
C SER A 183 2.09 7.81 -1.24
N LYS A 184 3.37 7.55 -0.91
CA LYS A 184 4.47 7.69 -1.86
C LYS A 184 4.31 6.73 -3.05
N LEU A 185 4.00 5.47 -2.77
CA LEU A 185 3.76 4.46 -3.80
C LEU A 185 2.56 4.84 -4.69
N ARG A 186 1.46 5.30 -4.07
CA ARG A 186 0.26 5.80 -4.77
C ARG A 186 0.59 6.95 -5.71
N MET A 187 1.39 7.91 -5.24
CA MET A 187 1.82 9.06 -6.04
C MET A 187 2.57 8.60 -7.29
N ASP A 188 3.54 7.71 -7.13
CA ASP A 188 4.35 7.23 -8.25
C ASP A 188 3.51 6.39 -9.22
N ILE A 189 2.64 5.50 -8.72
CA ILE A 189 1.66 4.78 -9.56
C ILE A 189 0.81 5.77 -10.37
N SER A 190 0.22 6.77 -9.72
CA SER A 190 -0.64 7.75 -10.40
C SER A 190 0.13 8.57 -11.43
N ARG A 191 1.38 8.95 -11.14
CA ARG A 191 2.25 9.66 -12.09
C ARG A 191 2.56 8.78 -13.29
N ILE A 192 2.97 7.53 -13.08
CA ILE A 192 3.24 6.57 -14.16
C ILE A 192 2.03 6.43 -15.06
N LEU A 193 0.85 6.17 -14.49
CA LEU A 193 -0.39 6.01 -15.24
C LEU A 193 -0.81 7.30 -15.99
N SER A 194 -0.47 8.47 -15.46
CA SER A 194 -0.74 9.75 -16.14
C SER A 194 0.20 9.93 -17.34
N LEU A 195 1.48 9.63 -17.15
CA LEU A 195 2.50 9.72 -18.19
C LEU A 195 2.29 8.69 -19.31
N SER A 196 1.73 7.52 -18.99
CA SER A 196 1.39 6.48 -19.96
C SER A 196 0.02 6.66 -20.61
N GLY A 197 -0.77 7.65 -20.19
CA GLY A 197 -2.14 7.89 -20.70
C GLY A 197 -3.19 6.89 -20.18
N ASN A 198 -2.83 6.01 -19.25
CA ASN A 198 -3.68 4.92 -18.75
C ASN A 198 -4.45 5.27 -17.46
N LYS A 199 -4.28 6.48 -16.92
CA LYS A 199 -4.93 6.92 -15.69
C LYS A 199 -6.46 6.83 -15.74
N ASN A 200 -7.08 7.30 -16.83
CA ASN A 200 -8.54 7.27 -16.97
C ASN A 200 -9.08 5.82 -16.97
N THR A 201 -8.36 4.91 -17.60
CA THR A 201 -8.69 3.48 -17.60
C THR A 201 -8.60 2.90 -16.20
N ALA A 202 -7.52 3.19 -15.46
CA ALA A 202 -7.40 2.76 -14.07
C ALA A 202 -8.54 3.31 -13.19
N ASP A 203 -8.86 4.59 -13.33
CA ASP A 203 -9.93 5.23 -12.56
C ASP A 203 -11.30 4.61 -12.88
N SER A 204 -11.52 4.15 -14.12
CA SER A 204 -12.78 3.50 -14.55
C SER A 204 -13.05 2.14 -13.90
N PHE A 205 -12.02 1.45 -13.38
CA PHE A 205 -12.21 0.17 -12.72
C PHE A 205 -12.76 0.29 -11.31
N TYR A 206 -12.61 1.46 -10.68
CA TYR A 206 -13.07 1.67 -9.33
C TYR A 206 -14.59 1.58 -9.28
N ASP A 207 -15.08 0.62 -8.50
CA ASP A 207 -16.48 0.46 -8.19
C ASP A 207 -16.65 0.67 -6.68
N SER A 208 -17.30 1.78 -6.32
CA SER A 208 -17.56 2.13 -4.91
C SER A 208 -18.55 1.19 -4.22
N GLU A 209 -19.30 0.41 -4.98
CA GLU A 209 -20.32 -0.49 -4.46
C GLU A 209 -19.79 -1.90 -4.21
N ASN A 210 -18.71 -2.32 -4.89
CA ASN A 210 -18.17 -3.68 -4.76
C ASN A 210 -16.69 -3.82 -5.17
N ASP A 211 -15.89 -4.49 -4.33
CA ASP A 211 -14.50 -4.85 -4.59
C ASP A 211 -14.30 -5.97 -5.64
N SER A 212 -15.36 -6.54 -6.21
CA SER A 212 -15.27 -7.67 -7.17
C SER A 212 -14.41 -7.39 -8.40
N TYR A 213 -14.21 -6.12 -8.76
CA TYR A 213 -13.32 -5.75 -9.87
C TYR A 213 -11.86 -6.13 -9.61
N LYS A 214 -11.42 -6.18 -8.35
CA LYS A 214 -10.04 -6.49 -7.94
C LYS A 214 -9.59 -7.89 -8.36
N SER A 215 -10.53 -8.82 -8.61
CA SER A 215 -10.23 -10.19 -9.06
C SER A 215 -10.51 -10.44 -10.54
N LYS A 216 -10.90 -9.43 -11.32
CA LYS A 216 -11.21 -9.60 -12.75
C LYS A 216 -9.92 -9.68 -13.58
N ASP A 217 -9.86 -10.64 -14.50
CA ASP A 217 -8.65 -10.91 -15.30
C ASP A 217 -8.18 -9.69 -16.11
N TYR A 218 -9.10 -8.89 -16.65
CA TYR A 218 -8.74 -7.69 -17.41
C TYR A 218 -8.14 -6.60 -16.51
N VAL A 219 -8.57 -6.51 -15.24
CA VAL A 219 -7.98 -5.57 -14.26
C VAL A 219 -6.58 -6.05 -13.91
N ILE A 220 -6.42 -7.34 -13.62
CA ILE A 220 -5.11 -7.94 -13.31
C ILE A 220 -4.14 -7.72 -14.48
N SER A 221 -4.59 -7.99 -15.71
CA SER A 221 -3.79 -7.82 -16.93
C SER A 221 -3.36 -6.36 -17.10
N PHE A 222 -4.28 -5.40 -16.92
CA PHE A 222 -3.94 -3.98 -16.97
C PHE A 222 -2.81 -3.59 -16.01
N TRP A 223 -2.83 -4.08 -14.77
CA TRP A 223 -1.77 -3.79 -13.80
C TRP A 223 -0.45 -4.46 -14.17
N LYS A 224 -0.47 -5.67 -14.74
CA LYS A 224 0.74 -6.34 -15.23
C LYS A 224 1.35 -5.61 -16.42
N ASP A 225 0.53 -5.10 -17.33
CA ASP A 225 0.97 -4.40 -18.53
C ASP A 225 1.56 -3.02 -18.22
N ASN A 226 1.03 -2.33 -17.21
CA ASN A 226 1.54 -1.02 -16.78
C ASN A 226 2.75 -1.09 -15.85
N PHE A 227 2.99 -2.24 -15.21
CA PHE A 227 4.11 -2.44 -14.28
C PHE A 227 4.85 -3.75 -14.55
N PRO A 228 5.31 -4.00 -15.80
CA PRO A 228 5.85 -5.29 -16.21
C PRO A 228 7.10 -5.68 -15.41
N GLU A 229 7.89 -4.71 -14.94
CA GLU A 229 9.09 -4.98 -14.15
C GLU A 229 8.81 -5.40 -12.70
N LEU A 230 7.55 -5.42 -12.27
CA LEU A 230 7.17 -6.10 -11.03
C LEU A 230 6.95 -7.59 -11.26
N PHE A 231 6.62 -8.00 -12.48
CA PHE A 231 6.28 -9.39 -12.80
C PHE A 231 7.42 -10.09 -13.56
N ASP A 232 8.60 -9.47 -13.63
CA ASP A 232 9.80 -10.12 -14.13
C ASP A 232 10.25 -11.24 -13.16
N LYS A 233 10.73 -12.35 -13.73
CA LYS A 233 11.04 -13.56 -12.99
C LYS A 233 12.10 -13.33 -11.92
N ASP A 234 13.15 -12.59 -12.25
CA ASP A 234 14.30 -12.38 -11.36
C ASP A 234 13.89 -11.53 -10.15
N PHE A 235 13.08 -10.49 -10.39
CA PHE A 235 12.53 -9.67 -9.33
C PHE A 235 11.57 -10.46 -8.46
N GLN A 236 10.65 -11.24 -9.04
CA GLN A 236 9.76 -12.11 -8.25
C GLN A 236 10.55 -13.11 -7.40
N GLU A 237 11.63 -13.70 -7.93
CA GLU A 237 12.49 -14.60 -7.16
C GLU A 237 13.20 -13.88 -6.01
N SER A 238 13.59 -12.62 -6.20
CA SER A 238 14.18 -11.79 -5.14
C SER A 238 13.23 -11.48 -3.97
N LEU A 239 11.90 -11.58 -4.20
CA LEU A 239 10.89 -11.32 -3.17
C LEU A 239 10.56 -12.54 -2.31
N ASN A 240 10.99 -13.74 -2.71
CA ASN A 240 10.72 -14.96 -1.96
C ASN A 240 11.45 -14.92 -0.61
N GLY A 241 10.70 -15.04 0.48
CA GLY A 241 11.23 -15.00 1.84
C GLY A 241 11.24 -13.62 2.47
N LYS A 242 10.98 -12.55 1.70
CA LYS A 242 10.93 -11.19 2.26
C LYS A 242 9.80 -11.07 3.28
N THR A 243 10.10 -10.34 4.35
CA THR A 243 9.09 -9.81 5.27
C THR A 243 8.18 -8.83 4.55
N LYS A 244 7.08 -8.46 5.21
CA LYS A 244 6.12 -7.47 4.68
C LYS A 244 6.81 -6.13 4.37
N GLU A 245 7.65 -5.64 5.27
CA GLU A 245 8.33 -4.35 5.10
C GLU A 245 9.33 -4.38 3.95
N GLU A 246 10.14 -5.44 3.87
CA GLU A 246 11.09 -5.62 2.77
C GLU A 246 10.38 -5.78 1.41
N PHE A 247 9.26 -6.50 1.38
CA PHE A 247 8.43 -6.62 0.19
C PHE A 247 7.89 -5.25 -0.24
N LEU A 248 7.26 -4.51 0.67
CA LEU A 248 6.73 -3.17 0.40
C LEU A 248 7.81 -2.23 -0.13
N ASN A 249 8.98 -2.22 0.52
CA ASN A 249 10.11 -1.38 0.13
C ASN A 249 10.65 -1.77 -1.26
N ALA A 250 10.78 -3.08 -1.55
CA ALA A 250 11.24 -3.56 -2.85
C ALA A 250 10.28 -3.15 -3.98
N ILE A 251 8.96 -3.27 -3.76
CA ILE A 251 7.96 -2.81 -4.74
C ILE A 251 8.04 -1.30 -4.92
N TYR A 252 8.12 -0.53 -3.84
CA TYR A 252 8.25 0.92 -3.90
C TYR A 252 9.48 1.35 -4.72
N ILE A 253 10.66 0.79 -4.44
CA ILE A 253 11.90 1.11 -5.16
C ILE A 253 11.74 0.82 -6.65
N LYS A 254 11.14 -0.32 -7.02
CA LYS A 254 10.97 -0.71 -8.42
C LYS A 254 9.98 0.22 -9.14
N VAL A 255 8.85 0.55 -8.53
CA VAL A 255 7.87 1.50 -9.07
C VAL A 255 8.46 2.91 -9.19
N HIS A 256 9.13 3.38 -8.15
CA HIS A 256 9.79 4.69 -8.16
C HIS A 256 10.84 4.79 -9.26
N SER A 257 11.66 3.75 -9.44
CA SER A 257 12.63 3.69 -10.54
C SER A 257 11.96 3.74 -11.91
N HIS A 258 10.80 3.10 -12.09
CA HIS A 258 10.03 3.17 -13.33
C HIS A 258 9.52 4.60 -13.58
N TYR A 259 8.96 5.24 -12.55
CA TYR A 259 8.55 6.64 -12.62
C TYR A 259 9.72 7.55 -13.04
N GLU A 260 10.87 7.45 -12.38
CA GLU A 260 12.06 8.27 -12.69
C GLU A 260 12.52 8.07 -14.15
N LYS A 261 12.51 6.82 -14.65
CA LYS A 261 12.84 6.53 -16.05
C LYS A 261 11.88 7.21 -17.03
N LEU A 262 10.58 7.24 -16.73
CA LEU A 262 9.59 7.95 -17.56
C LEU A 262 9.78 9.46 -17.46
N PHE A 263 9.98 9.96 -16.25
CA PHE A 263 10.17 11.37 -15.97
C PHE A 263 11.40 11.95 -16.69
N GLN A 264 12.51 11.22 -16.72
CA GLN A 264 13.74 11.63 -17.42
C GLN A 264 13.56 11.77 -18.93
N LYS A 265 12.57 11.10 -19.53
CA LYS A 265 12.27 11.20 -20.96
C LYS A 265 11.42 12.41 -21.31
N LEU A 266 10.88 13.12 -20.31
CA LEU A 266 10.06 14.30 -20.58
C LEU A 266 10.91 15.45 -21.12
N PRO A 267 10.48 16.10 -22.22
CA PRO A 267 11.18 17.25 -22.78
C PRO A 267 11.25 18.40 -21.78
N ASN A 268 10.16 18.59 -21.02
CA ASN A 268 10.02 19.67 -20.05
C ASN A 268 10.49 19.31 -18.63
N ARG A 269 11.25 18.21 -18.45
CA ARG A 269 11.63 17.71 -17.12
C ARG A 269 12.33 18.76 -16.24
N LYS A 270 13.21 19.58 -16.81
CA LYS A 270 13.94 20.63 -16.07
C LYS A 270 12.98 21.64 -15.48
N ILE A 271 12.00 22.07 -16.28
CA ILE A 271 10.95 23.00 -15.87
C ILE A 271 10.08 22.38 -14.76
N ILE A 272 9.73 21.10 -14.90
CA ILE A 272 8.94 20.38 -13.89
C ILE A 272 9.74 20.18 -12.58
N GLN A 273 11.04 19.86 -12.65
CA GLN A 273 11.91 19.74 -11.48
C GLN A 273 12.04 21.07 -10.73
N GLU A 274 12.26 22.16 -11.46
CA GLU A 274 12.33 23.51 -10.88
C GLU A 274 11.01 23.91 -10.21
N TYR A 275 9.88 23.52 -10.81
CA TYR A 275 8.57 23.69 -10.20
C TYR A 275 8.43 22.92 -8.89
N LEU A 276 8.68 21.60 -8.92
CA LEU A 276 8.53 20.74 -7.74
C LEU A 276 9.43 21.19 -6.58
N ALA A 277 10.70 21.53 -6.85
CA ALA A 277 11.63 21.98 -5.81
C ALA A 277 11.19 23.29 -5.13
N LYS A 278 10.65 24.24 -5.91
CA LYS A 278 10.14 25.50 -5.35
C LYS A 278 8.80 25.33 -4.64
N HIS A 279 7.95 24.44 -5.15
CA HIS A 279 6.68 24.10 -4.51
C HIS A 279 6.89 23.42 -3.14
N ASP A 280 7.84 22.49 -3.04
CA ASP A 280 8.17 21.83 -1.77
C ASP A 280 8.71 22.82 -0.72
N ASN A 281 9.53 23.78 -1.15
CA ASN A 281 9.99 24.87 -0.29
C ASN A 281 8.81 25.71 0.23
N LEU A 282 7.88 26.06 -0.65
CA LEU A 282 6.67 26.80 -0.28
C LEU A 282 5.81 26.02 0.73
N VAL A 283 5.56 24.72 0.48
CA VAL A 283 4.82 23.86 1.42
C VAL A 283 5.52 23.79 2.78
N SER A 284 6.85 23.77 2.83
CA SER A 284 7.59 23.78 4.10
C SER A 284 7.37 25.07 4.91
N ILE A 285 7.33 26.24 4.25
CA ILE A 285 7.02 27.54 4.87
C ILE A 285 5.56 27.56 5.37
N PHE A 286 4.62 27.01 4.61
CA PHE A 286 3.20 26.94 5.02
C PHE A 286 2.94 26.04 6.23
N LEU A 287 3.79 25.04 6.46
CA LEU A 287 3.66 24.09 7.57
C LEU A 287 4.46 24.51 8.80
N ASP A 288 5.37 25.47 8.66
CA ASP A 288 6.12 26.05 9.76
C ASP A 288 5.22 26.99 10.57
N LYS A 289 5.07 26.69 11.86
CA LYS A 289 4.21 27.45 12.77
C LYS A 289 4.78 28.81 13.12
N ASP A 290 6.07 29.01 12.88
CA ASP A 290 6.79 30.25 13.18
C ASP A 290 6.90 31.17 11.95
N SER A 291 6.41 30.74 10.78
CA SER A 291 6.40 31.57 9.57
C SER A 291 5.48 32.78 9.72
N THR A 292 6.03 33.95 9.42
CA THR A 292 5.33 35.23 9.45
C THR A 292 4.43 35.42 8.24
N SER A 293 3.45 36.31 8.36
CA SER A 293 2.58 36.71 7.24
C SER A 293 3.37 37.26 6.05
N GLU A 294 4.51 37.91 6.29
CA GLU A 294 5.37 38.48 5.25
C GLU A 294 6.13 37.38 4.49
N GLU A 295 6.68 36.39 5.19
CA GLU A 295 7.33 35.22 4.58
C GLU A 295 6.36 34.41 3.72
N LEU A 296 5.11 34.26 4.18
CA LEU A 296 4.06 33.59 3.41
C LEU A 296 3.71 34.35 2.11
N VAL A 297 3.58 35.67 2.16
CA VAL A 297 3.30 36.49 0.97
C VAL A 297 4.47 36.41 -0.02
N ILE A 298 5.72 36.49 0.45
CA ILE A 298 6.91 36.37 -0.39
C ILE A 298 6.96 35.00 -1.08
N ALA A 299 6.63 33.92 -0.36
CA ALA A 299 6.57 32.57 -0.91
C ALA A 299 5.51 32.47 -2.03
N ILE A 300 4.30 32.97 -1.79
CA ILE A 300 3.20 32.97 -2.78
C ILE A 300 3.61 33.75 -4.04
N ASP A 301 4.18 34.94 -3.88
CA ASP A 301 4.61 35.78 -5.01
C ASP A 301 5.72 35.11 -5.83
N SER A 302 6.63 34.40 -5.16
CA SER A 302 7.67 33.61 -5.81
C SER A 302 7.09 32.48 -6.67
N GLU A 303 6.07 31.78 -6.17
CA GLU A 303 5.37 30.73 -6.91
C GLU A 303 4.59 31.28 -8.11
N LEU A 304 3.89 32.41 -7.94
CA LEU A 304 3.18 33.08 -9.04
C LEU A 304 4.14 33.53 -10.15
N LYS A 305 5.31 34.07 -9.80
CA LYS A 305 6.36 34.44 -10.76
C LYS A 305 6.89 33.20 -11.49
N LEU A 306 7.11 32.10 -10.78
CA LEU A 306 7.54 30.84 -11.37
C LEU A 306 6.50 30.31 -12.36
N LEU A 307 5.23 30.21 -11.95
CA LEU A 307 4.14 29.73 -12.81
C LEU A 307 3.98 30.58 -14.06
N LYS A 308 4.10 31.92 -13.96
CA LYS A 308 4.11 32.82 -15.12
C LYS A 308 5.29 32.50 -16.05
N ARG A 309 6.51 32.42 -15.53
CA ARG A 309 7.70 32.07 -16.32
C ARG A 309 7.57 30.70 -17.00
N ILE A 310 7.02 29.71 -16.30
CA ILE A 310 6.77 28.37 -16.85
C ILE A 310 5.78 28.45 -17.99
N LYS A 311 4.65 29.15 -17.80
CA LYS A 311 3.63 29.38 -18.83
C LYS A 311 4.25 30.03 -20.07
N ASP A 312 5.03 31.09 -19.89
CA ASP A 312 5.62 31.84 -21.01
C ASP A 312 6.63 30.99 -21.80
N ASN A 313 7.42 30.15 -21.11
CA ASN A 313 8.37 29.24 -21.75
C ASN A 313 7.72 28.01 -22.40
N PHE A 314 6.53 27.60 -21.97
CA PHE A 314 5.84 26.42 -22.52
C PHE A 314 5.35 26.64 -23.97
N PHE A 315 5.11 27.89 -24.36
CA PHE A 315 4.66 28.28 -25.71
C PHE A 315 5.81 28.59 -26.69
N LEU A 316 7.06 28.60 -26.23
CA LEU A 316 8.25 28.91 -27.07
C LEU A 316 8.96 27.64 -27.60
N VAL A 317 8.51 26.44 -27.22
CA VAL A 317 9.14 25.15 -27.55
C VAL A 317 8.22 24.26 -28.41
N GLN A 318 7.20 24.84 -29.07
CA GLN A 318 6.40 24.12 -30.09
C GLN A 318 7.02 24.22 -31.47
#